data_AF-A0AAV5TNH7-F1
#
_entry.id   AF-A0AAV5TNH7-F1
#
_cell.length_a   1.000
_cell.length_b   1.000
_cell.length_c   1.000
_cell.angle_alpha   90.00
_cell.angle_beta   90.00
_cell.angle_gamma   90.00
#
_symmetry.space_group_name_H-M   'P 1'
#
loop_
_entity.id
_entity.type
_entity.pdbx_description
1 polymer ?
#
loop_
_entity_poly.entity_id
_entity_poly.type
_entity_poly.pdbx_seq_one_letter_code
_entity_poly.pdbx_strand_id
1 'polypeptide(L)'
;MALLFSILLLLPFSLSELLFVSVIWRHGDRAPGNLPYPLDPHNITAWPRGWNQLTNEGIKQTNDLGLWLRNRYMVETQHINGVFNKDERSLSSAQSVMASLFPPEAEFVWKKGFTWQPIPIHSNGEDRDDPNTGMEITALNVDNLYDITREISHGLKQPDWVTDEVVERIKEFKRAHDGTLSSLLGTMGVSNGELIPSAAAVIAELHRENGKDFVQLWFRNESSSNTSEPIQLTLPECDSSCPLSTFNAIIAPLTINSTK
;
A
#
# COMPACT_ATOMS: atom_id res chain seq x y z
N MET A 1 10.94 23.95 -58.19
CA MET A 1 9.64 24.06 -57.50
C MET A 1 9.28 22.66 -57.00
N ALA A 2 9.82 22.27 -55.84
CA ALA A 2 9.58 20.96 -55.25
C ALA A 2 8.58 21.15 -54.11
N LEU A 3 7.34 20.71 -54.34
CA LEU A 3 6.30 20.64 -53.32
C LEU A 3 6.64 19.48 -52.38
N LEU A 4 7.25 19.80 -51.24
CA LEU A 4 7.33 18.90 -50.09
C LEU A 4 5.91 18.79 -49.51
N PHE A 5 5.16 17.77 -49.95
CA PHE A 5 3.99 17.28 -49.24
C PHE A 5 4.48 16.70 -47.91
N SER A 6 4.49 17.52 -46.87
CA SER A 6 4.55 17.06 -45.49
C SER A 6 3.27 16.29 -45.20
N ILE A 7 3.33 14.97 -45.39
CA ILE A 7 2.34 14.04 -44.85
C ILE A 7 2.41 14.19 -43.34
N LEU A 8 1.53 15.03 -42.78
CA LEU A 8 1.19 15.00 -41.38
C LEU A 8 0.52 13.65 -41.15
N LEU A 9 1.31 12.63 -40.78
CA LEU A 9 0.80 11.40 -40.18
C LEU A 9 0.08 11.84 -38.90
N LEU A 10 -1.22 12.10 -39.03
CA LEU A 10 -2.15 11.99 -37.91
C LEU A 10 -2.13 10.52 -37.54
N LEU A 11 -1.14 10.10 -36.75
CA LEU A 11 -1.30 8.91 -35.94
C LEU A 11 -2.60 9.15 -35.17
N PRO A 12 -3.63 8.30 -35.31
CA PRO A 12 -4.80 8.41 -34.47
C PRO A 12 -4.30 8.35 -33.04
N PHE A 13 -4.30 9.51 -32.37
CA PHE A 13 -4.06 9.58 -30.94
C PHE A 13 -5.23 8.84 -30.33
N SER A 14 -4.97 7.59 -30.02
CA SER A 14 -5.90 6.72 -29.35
C SER A 14 -5.97 7.21 -27.91
N LEU A 15 -7.09 7.84 -27.55
CA LEU A 15 -7.35 8.30 -26.19
C LEU A 15 -7.63 7.05 -25.34
N SER A 16 -6.75 6.78 -24.37
CA SER A 16 -6.97 5.77 -23.34
C SER A 16 -7.90 6.33 -22.27
N GLU A 17 -9.05 5.70 -22.06
CA GLU A 17 -10.03 6.07 -21.04
C GLU A 17 -9.83 5.23 -19.77
N LEU A 18 -9.60 5.87 -18.62
CA LEU A 18 -9.52 5.19 -17.32
C LEU A 18 -10.94 4.84 -16.83
N LEU A 19 -11.25 3.55 -16.72
CA LEU A 19 -12.57 3.06 -16.35
C LEU A 19 -12.69 2.72 -14.86
N PHE A 20 -11.64 2.17 -14.26
CA PHE A 20 -11.66 1.69 -12.88
C PHE A 20 -10.27 1.70 -12.25
N VAL A 21 -10.21 1.96 -10.94
CA VAL A 21 -8.99 1.90 -10.14
C VAL A 21 -9.25 1.08 -8.89
N SER A 22 -8.38 0.11 -8.62
CA SER A 22 -8.29 -0.60 -7.34
C SER A 22 -6.95 -0.31 -6.70
N VAL A 23 -6.96 0.13 -5.44
CA VAL A 23 -5.75 0.43 -4.67
C VAL A 23 -5.73 -0.42 -3.42
N ILE A 24 -4.63 -1.14 -3.21
CA ILE A 24 -4.36 -1.89 -1.97
C ILE A 24 -3.08 -1.31 -1.37
N TRP A 25 -3.11 -0.92 -0.10
CA TRP A 25 -1.95 -0.31 0.55
C TRP A 25 -1.65 -0.88 1.92
N ARG A 26 -0.37 -0.77 2.31
CA ARG A 26 0.09 -1.06 3.67
C ARG A 26 -0.27 0.11 4.58
N HIS A 27 -0.58 -0.17 5.85
CA HIS A 27 -0.70 0.87 6.88
C HIS A 27 0.56 1.76 6.95
N GLY A 28 0.42 2.96 7.53
CA GLY A 28 1.56 3.85 7.82
C GLY A 28 2.48 3.31 8.92
N ASP A 29 3.57 4.03 9.21
CA ASP A 29 4.46 3.72 10.33
C ASP A 29 3.71 3.59 11.67
N ARG A 30 4.09 2.58 12.47
CA ARG A 30 3.43 2.24 13.74
C ARG A 30 4.44 1.94 14.83
N ALA A 31 3.98 2.06 16.08
CA ALA A 31 4.69 1.55 17.24
C ALA A 31 4.77 0.00 17.20
N PRO A 32 5.76 -0.60 17.90
CA PRO A 32 5.85 -2.04 18.10
C PRO A 32 4.57 -2.64 18.69
N GLY A 33 4.33 -3.93 18.46
CA GLY A 33 3.18 -4.64 19.04
C GLY A 33 3.33 -4.92 20.54
N ASN A 34 4.58 -5.04 20.99
CA ASN A 34 5.01 -5.36 22.35
C ASN A 34 6.51 -4.96 22.48
N LEU A 35 7.19 -5.41 23.54
CA LEU A 35 8.64 -5.25 23.64
C LEU A 35 9.33 -6.07 22.52
N PRO A 36 10.14 -5.44 21.66
CA PRO A 36 10.86 -6.14 20.58
C PRO A 36 11.75 -7.29 21.09
N TYR A 37 12.35 -7.13 22.26
CA TYR A 37 13.09 -8.18 22.96
C TYR A 37 12.92 -8.09 24.50
N PRO A 38 13.18 -9.18 25.26
CA PRO A 38 12.80 -9.27 26.68
C PRO A 38 13.38 -8.19 27.62
N LEU A 39 14.51 -7.59 27.26
CA LEU A 39 15.19 -6.56 28.05
C LEU A 39 15.25 -5.21 27.32
N ASP A 40 14.30 -4.97 26.43
CA ASP A 40 14.22 -3.70 25.71
C ASP A 40 13.91 -2.54 26.68
N PRO A 41 14.76 -1.49 26.74
CA PRO A 41 14.51 -0.35 27.61
C PRO A 41 13.31 0.50 27.16
N HIS A 42 12.88 0.39 25.89
CA HIS A 42 11.85 1.23 25.28
C HIS A 42 10.47 0.59 25.38
N ASN A 43 9.90 0.63 26.59
CA ASN A 43 8.54 0.15 26.83
C ASN A 43 7.47 1.12 26.27
N ILE A 44 6.18 0.83 26.53
CA ILE A 44 5.03 1.59 26.02
C ILE A 44 5.12 3.11 26.24
N THR A 45 5.82 3.56 27.28
CA THR A 45 5.98 4.99 27.58
C THR A 45 6.83 5.74 26.56
N ALA A 46 7.68 5.03 25.80
CA ALA A 46 8.44 5.60 24.67
C ALA A 46 7.54 5.89 23.46
N TRP A 47 6.33 5.35 23.42
CA TRP A 47 5.39 5.45 22.29
C TRP A 47 4.17 6.27 22.70
N PRO A 48 4.07 7.56 22.31
CA PRO A 48 3.04 8.49 22.83
C PRO A 48 1.59 8.05 22.62
N ARG A 49 1.35 7.17 21.64
CA ARG A 49 0.03 6.63 21.30
C ARG A 49 -0.17 5.18 21.80
N GLY A 50 0.84 4.57 22.41
CA GLY A 50 0.81 3.18 22.86
C GLY A 50 1.18 2.16 21.77
N TRP A 51 1.16 0.88 22.15
CA TRP A 51 1.55 -0.23 21.29
C TRP A 51 0.64 -0.41 20.08
N ASN A 52 1.24 -0.84 18.96
CA ASN A 52 0.57 -1.16 17.69
C ASN A 52 -0.22 -0.01 17.04
N GLN A 53 -0.14 1.21 17.60
CA GLN A 53 -0.81 2.39 17.08
C GLN A 53 0.04 3.09 16.01
N LEU A 54 -0.61 3.77 15.07
CA LEU A 54 0.08 4.62 14.10
C LEU A 54 0.85 5.73 14.81
N THR A 55 2.08 5.99 14.37
CA THR A 55 2.86 7.13 14.84
C THR A 55 2.44 8.40 14.11
N ASN A 56 2.92 9.56 14.55
CA ASN A 56 2.70 10.82 13.80
C ASN A 56 3.32 10.74 12.39
N GLU A 57 4.43 10.03 12.22
CA GLU A 57 5.03 9.77 10.92
C GLU A 57 4.12 8.88 10.06
N GLY A 58 3.53 7.83 10.63
CA GLY A 58 2.59 6.97 9.90
C GLY A 58 1.32 7.70 9.44
N ILE A 59 0.82 8.64 10.25
CA ILE A 59 -0.28 9.53 9.88
C ILE A 59 0.15 10.42 8.71
N LYS A 60 1.34 11.02 8.76
CA LYS A 60 1.88 11.84 7.65
C LYS A 60 2.01 11.02 6.37
N GLN A 61 2.60 9.83 6.42
CA GLN A 61 2.80 8.96 5.25
C GLN A 61 1.49 8.56 4.57
N THR A 62 0.47 8.24 5.36
CA THR A 62 -0.86 7.89 4.86
C THR A 62 -1.63 9.11 4.34
N ASN A 63 -1.43 10.28 4.97
CA ASN A 63 -1.91 11.57 4.45
C ASN A 63 -1.29 11.90 3.08
N ASP A 64 0.03 11.72 2.93
CA ASP A 64 0.76 11.94 1.68
C ASP A 64 0.32 10.98 0.56
N LEU A 65 0.06 9.70 0.90
CA LEU A 65 -0.55 8.75 -0.04
C LEU A 65 -1.94 9.23 -0.51
N GLY A 66 -2.78 9.70 0.40
CA GLY A 66 -4.11 10.23 0.05
C GLY A 66 -4.04 11.46 -0.85
N LEU A 67 -3.10 12.38 -0.60
CA LEU A 67 -2.86 13.54 -1.46
C LEU A 67 -2.39 13.13 -2.86
N TRP A 68 -1.48 12.16 -2.94
CA TRP A 68 -1.01 11.63 -4.21
C TRP A 68 -2.15 10.98 -5.02
N LEU A 69 -2.98 10.14 -4.37
CA LEU A 69 -4.17 9.53 -4.99
C LEU A 69 -5.16 10.59 -5.47
N ARG A 70 -5.36 11.66 -4.68
CA ARG A 70 -6.23 12.78 -5.06
C ARG A 70 -5.72 13.48 -6.30
N ASN A 71 -4.44 13.84 -6.32
CA ASN A 71 -3.83 14.53 -7.45
C ASN A 71 -3.86 13.68 -8.73
N ARG A 72 -3.71 12.36 -8.61
CA ARG A 72 -3.71 11.45 -9.76
C ARG A 72 -5.10 11.16 -10.30
N TYR A 73 -6.10 10.97 -9.44
CA TYR A 73 -7.41 10.43 -9.86
C TYR A 73 -8.59 11.37 -9.64
N MET A 74 -8.51 12.27 -8.66
CA MET A 74 -9.64 13.11 -8.23
C MET A 74 -9.60 14.53 -8.78
N VAL A 75 -8.65 14.83 -9.66
CA VAL A 75 -8.67 16.07 -10.45
C VAL A 75 -9.78 16.01 -11.53
N GLU A 76 -10.26 14.81 -11.91
CA GLU A 76 -11.29 14.65 -12.97
C GLU A 76 -12.38 13.58 -12.72
N THR A 77 -12.42 12.84 -11.60
CA THR A 77 -13.47 11.80 -11.36
C THR A 77 -14.14 11.92 -9.98
N GLN A 78 -15.43 11.60 -9.89
CA GLN A 78 -16.28 11.91 -8.71
C GLN A 78 -16.80 10.71 -7.88
N HIS A 79 -16.36 9.46 -8.11
CA HIS A 79 -16.89 8.31 -7.35
C HIS A 79 -15.82 7.30 -6.93
N ILE A 80 -15.69 7.03 -5.63
CA ILE A 80 -14.80 6.01 -5.05
C ILE A 80 -15.55 5.22 -3.97
N ASN A 81 -15.42 3.89 -3.98
CA ASN A 81 -15.84 2.98 -2.91
C ASN A 81 -14.60 2.29 -2.30
N GLY A 82 -14.50 2.23 -0.97
CA GLY A 82 -13.36 1.61 -0.26
C GLY A 82 -13.79 0.54 0.75
N VAL A 83 -13.05 -0.57 0.82
CA VAL A 83 -13.24 -1.67 1.78
C VAL A 83 -11.93 -1.87 2.54
N PHE A 84 -12.00 -1.96 3.87
CA PHE A 84 -10.82 -1.95 4.75
C PHE A 84 -10.82 -3.10 5.75
N ASN A 85 -9.62 -3.54 6.15
CA ASN A 85 -9.46 -4.48 7.27
C ASN A 85 -9.83 -3.81 8.61
N LYS A 86 -10.35 -4.60 9.57
CA LYS A 86 -10.91 -4.11 10.84
C LYS A 86 -9.87 -3.64 11.86
N ASP A 87 -8.62 -4.06 11.75
CA ASP A 87 -7.61 -3.71 12.75
C ASP A 87 -7.42 -2.18 12.87
N GLU A 88 -7.20 -1.70 14.10
CA GLU A 88 -7.25 -0.25 14.42
C GLU A 88 -6.28 0.60 13.59
N ARG A 89 -5.11 0.06 13.25
CA ARG A 89 -4.10 0.72 12.41
C ARG A 89 -4.51 0.78 10.94
N SER A 90 -5.18 -0.25 10.42
CA SER A 90 -5.76 -0.23 9.07
C SER A 90 -6.90 0.79 8.98
N LEU A 91 -7.78 0.84 9.98
CA LEU A 91 -8.85 1.83 10.04
C LEU A 91 -8.33 3.26 10.21
N SER A 92 -7.32 3.48 11.06
CA SER A 92 -6.71 4.80 11.25
C SER A 92 -5.90 5.26 10.02
N SER A 93 -5.26 4.31 9.32
CA SER A 93 -4.59 4.58 8.03
C SER A 93 -5.61 4.94 6.97
N ALA A 94 -6.72 4.20 6.90
CA ALA A 94 -7.84 4.50 6.01
C ALA A 94 -8.40 5.89 6.28
N GLN A 95 -8.66 6.24 7.54
CA GLN A 95 -9.11 7.59 7.92
C GLN A 95 -8.14 8.68 7.46
N SER A 96 -6.83 8.47 7.61
CA SER A 96 -5.80 9.43 7.21
C SER A 96 -5.70 9.59 5.69
N VAL A 97 -5.75 8.49 4.94
CA VAL A 97 -5.81 8.51 3.46
C VAL A 97 -7.09 9.23 3.01
N MET A 98 -8.25 8.85 3.55
CA MET A 98 -9.55 9.39 3.15
C MET A 98 -9.68 10.88 3.50
N ALA A 99 -9.10 11.33 4.61
CA ALA A 99 -9.08 12.75 4.97
C ALA A 99 -8.33 13.61 3.94
N SER A 100 -7.21 13.11 3.41
CA SER A 100 -6.46 13.78 2.34
C SER A 100 -7.11 13.64 0.97
N LEU A 101 -7.71 12.48 0.72
CA LEU A 101 -8.37 12.19 -0.55
C LEU A 101 -9.63 13.06 -0.71
N PHE A 102 -10.33 13.32 0.40
CA PHE A 102 -11.59 14.06 0.46
C PHE A 102 -11.56 15.20 1.50
N PRO A 103 -10.76 16.26 1.31
CA PRO A 103 -10.95 17.50 2.06
C PRO A 103 -12.39 18.02 1.85
N PRO A 104 -13.03 18.55 2.90
CA PRO A 104 -14.38 19.11 2.78
C PRO A 104 -14.37 20.36 1.90
N GLU A 105 -15.31 20.42 0.96
CA GLU A 105 -15.54 21.58 0.08
C GLU A 105 -17.00 22.05 0.19
N ALA A 106 -17.22 23.36 0.06
CA ALA A 106 -18.53 24.00 0.12
C ALA A 106 -19.39 23.52 1.31
N GLU A 107 -20.53 22.87 1.02
CA GLU A 107 -21.50 22.36 1.98
C GLU A 107 -20.99 21.22 2.88
N PHE A 108 -19.89 20.55 2.49
CA PHE A 108 -19.26 19.51 3.30
C PHE A 108 -18.31 20.08 4.38
N VAL A 109 -18.05 21.39 4.37
CA VAL A 109 -17.33 22.10 5.45
C VAL A 109 -18.25 22.25 6.67
N TRP A 110 -18.30 21.22 7.50
CA TRP A 110 -19.15 21.19 8.69
C TRP A 110 -18.62 22.05 9.85
N LYS A 111 -17.35 22.44 9.83
CA LYS A 111 -16.72 23.32 10.85
C LYS A 111 -15.67 24.23 10.24
N LYS A 112 -15.80 25.54 10.46
CA LYS A 112 -14.85 26.56 9.98
C LYS A 112 -13.44 26.30 10.53
N GLY A 113 -12.44 26.23 9.64
CA GLY A 113 -11.04 25.95 9.99
C GLY A 113 -10.70 24.47 10.17
N PHE A 114 -11.65 23.56 9.92
CA PHE A 114 -11.44 22.12 10.01
C PHE A 114 -11.51 21.51 8.60
N THR A 115 -10.38 21.03 8.09
CA THR A 115 -10.24 20.47 6.73
C THR A 115 -10.40 18.95 6.71
N TRP A 116 -11.35 18.45 7.49
CA TRP A 116 -11.67 17.02 7.61
C TRP A 116 -13.18 16.83 7.54
N GLN A 117 -13.65 15.76 6.92
CA GLN A 117 -15.05 15.33 6.92
C GLN A 117 -15.14 13.83 7.22
N PRO A 118 -16.24 13.36 7.84
CA PRO A 118 -16.45 11.94 8.04
C PRO A 118 -16.70 11.26 6.69
N ILE A 119 -15.87 10.28 6.34
CA ILE A 119 -16.10 9.39 5.19
C ILE A 119 -16.44 8.00 5.72
N PRO A 120 -17.55 7.37 5.29
CA PRO A 120 -17.90 6.01 5.69
C PRO A 120 -16.79 5.03 5.36
N ILE A 121 -16.37 4.25 6.35
CA ILE A 121 -15.37 3.18 6.23
C ILE A 121 -16.09 1.87 6.56
N HIS A 122 -16.17 0.97 5.57
CA HIS A 122 -16.74 -0.35 5.74
C HIS A 122 -15.63 -1.36 6.05
N SER A 123 -15.81 -2.16 7.11
CA SER A 123 -14.96 -3.29 7.43
C SER A 123 -15.77 -4.59 7.40
N ASN A 124 -15.18 -5.64 6.84
CA ASN A 124 -15.76 -7.00 6.85
C ASN A 124 -14.80 -7.93 7.61
N GLY A 125 -15.31 -8.70 8.57
CA GLY A 125 -14.63 -9.90 9.11
C GLY A 125 -14.43 -9.96 10.63
N GLU A 126 -14.74 -11.13 11.18
CA GLU A 126 -14.27 -11.66 12.47
C GLU A 126 -12.85 -12.21 12.31
N ASP A 127 -11.97 -11.95 13.27
CA ASP A 127 -10.70 -12.66 13.39
C ASP A 127 -10.99 -14.14 13.66
N ARG A 128 -10.59 -15.02 12.75
CA ARG A 128 -10.54 -16.46 13.01
C ARG A 128 -9.09 -16.88 13.19
N ASP A 129 -8.70 -17.08 14.44
CA ASP A 129 -7.56 -17.91 14.76
C ASP A 129 -7.86 -19.35 14.28
N ASP A 130 -6.97 -19.93 13.47
CA ASP A 130 -7.02 -21.35 13.12
C ASP A 130 -6.47 -22.17 14.30
N PRO A 131 -7.29 -22.98 14.99
CA PRO A 131 -6.88 -23.67 16.20
C PRO A 131 -6.05 -24.95 15.97
N ASN A 132 -5.67 -25.31 14.73
CA ASN A 132 -5.16 -26.65 14.43
C ASN A 132 -3.69 -26.74 13.94
N THR A 133 -2.71 -26.19 14.66
CA THR A 133 -1.29 -26.46 14.28
C THR A 133 -0.32 -26.93 15.34
N GLY A 134 -0.63 -26.87 16.65
CA GLY A 134 0.12 -27.63 17.67
C GLY A 134 1.66 -27.72 17.49
N MET A 135 2.33 -26.61 17.16
CA MET A 135 3.77 -26.55 16.87
C MET A 135 4.42 -25.39 17.63
N GLU A 136 5.56 -25.67 18.27
CA GLU A 136 6.33 -24.71 19.08
C GLU A 136 7.64 -24.33 18.36
N ILE A 137 7.56 -23.39 17.41
CA ILE A 137 8.54 -22.35 16.97
C ILE A 137 7.67 -21.32 16.20
N THR A 138 7.63 -20.04 16.58
CA THR A 138 6.64 -19.08 16.01
C THR A 138 7.26 -17.86 15.32
N ALA A 139 6.71 -17.48 14.15
CA ALA A 139 7.03 -16.26 13.40
C ALA A 139 6.78 -14.95 14.19
N LEU A 140 6.03 -15.04 15.29
CA LEU A 140 5.74 -13.94 16.22
C LEU A 140 7.00 -13.30 16.82
N ASN A 141 8.06 -14.07 17.08
CA ASN A 141 9.28 -13.52 17.69
C ASN A 141 10.11 -12.70 16.70
N VAL A 142 10.05 -13.01 15.40
CA VAL A 142 10.79 -12.24 14.40
C VAL A 142 10.04 -10.98 13.99
N ASP A 143 8.71 -10.99 14.02
CA ASP A 143 7.91 -9.77 13.88
C ASP A 143 8.20 -8.79 15.02
N ASN A 144 8.33 -9.29 16.25
CA ASN A 144 8.72 -8.46 17.40
C ASN A 144 10.16 -7.95 17.25
N LEU A 145 11.12 -8.80 16.84
CA LEU A 145 12.50 -8.37 16.61
C LEU A 145 12.63 -7.37 15.44
N TYR A 146 11.79 -7.49 14.42
CA TYR A 146 11.73 -6.51 13.33
C TYR A 146 11.28 -5.13 13.82
N ASP A 147 10.49 -5.06 14.89
CA ASP A 147 10.07 -3.79 15.47
C ASP A 147 11.26 -2.98 16.06
N ILE A 148 12.45 -3.58 16.27
CA ILE A 148 13.71 -2.85 16.56
C ILE A 148 14.01 -1.80 15.48
N THR A 149 13.68 -2.10 14.21
CA THR A 149 13.88 -1.15 13.11
C THR A 149 13.03 0.11 13.27
N ARG A 150 11.89 0.02 13.97
CA ARG A 150 11.04 1.16 14.31
C ARG A 150 11.75 2.04 15.32
N GLU A 151 12.27 1.46 16.38
CA GLU A 151 13.02 2.20 17.40
C GLU A 151 14.20 2.97 16.80
N ILE A 152 14.98 2.30 15.93
CA ILE A 152 16.09 2.94 15.21
C ILE A 152 15.59 4.12 14.36
N SER A 153 14.50 3.94 13.59
CA SER A 153 13.93 5.01 12.75
C SER A 153 13.43 6.22 13.54
N HIS A 154 13.04 6.01 14.80
CA HIS A 154 12.60 7.05 15.73
C HIS A 154 13.75 7.60 16.59
N GLY A 155 15.01 7.24 16.28
CA GLY A 155 16.19 7.75 16.96
C GLY A 155 16.39 7.21 18.37
N LEU A 156 15.72 6.11 18.73
CA LEU A 156 15.87 5.47 20.03
C LEU A 156 17.17 4.68 20.11
N LYS A 157 17.92 4.89 21.19
CA LYS A 157 19.23 4.26 21.39
C LYS A 157 19.08 2.74 21.57
N GLN A 158 19.82 1.99 20.76
CA GLN A 158 19.88 0.53 20.83
C GLN A 158 21.09 0.02 21.64
N PRO A 159 21.02 -1.20 22.20
CA PRO A 159 22.16 -1.84 22.86
C PRO A 159 23.24 -2.26 21.85
N ASP A 160 24.48 -2.40 22.32
CA ASP A 160 25.67 -2.60 21.46
C ASP A 160 25.63 -3.87 20.57
N TRP A 161 24.79 -4.84 20.91
CA TRP A 161 24.63 -6.07 20.11
C TRP A 161 23.74 -5.88 18.87
N VAL A 162 22.94 -4.82 18.81
CA VAL A 162 22.13 -4.46 17.62
C VAL A 162 23.03 -3.74 16.62
N THR A 163 23.81 -4.52 15.87
CA THR A 163 24.69 -4.03 14.81
C THR A 163 23.95 -3.97 13.47
N ASP A 164 24.53 -3.28 12.48
CA ASP A 164 23.99 -3.23 11.12
C ASP A 164 23.83 -4.62 10.50
N GLU A 165 24.76 -5.56 10.77
CA GLU A 165 24.67 -6.95 10.30
C GLU A 165 23.43 -7.66 10.89
N VAL A 166 23.17 -7.45 12.19
CA VAL A 166 22.00 -8.05 12.86
C VAL A 166 20.71 -7.48 12.29
N VAL A 167 20.66 -6.15 12.06
CA VAL A 167 19.50 -5.49 11.44
C VAL A 167 19.24 -6.02 10.03
N GLU A 168 20.26 -6.19 9.20
CA GLU A 168 20.10 -6.73 7.84
C GLU A 168 19.61 -8.19 7.86
N ARG A 169 20.11 -9.03 8.76
CA ARG A 169 19.61 -10.41 8.93
C ARG A 169 18.13 -10.45 9.36
N ILE A 170 17.72 -9.55 10.25
CA ILE A 170 16.31 -9.43 10.67
C ILE A 170 15.44 -9.01 9.49
N LYS A 171 15.91 -8.05 8.67
CA LYS A 171 15.21 -7.64 7.44
C LYS A 171 15.12 -8.79 6.43
N GLU A 172 16.20 -9.54 6.21
CA GLU A 172 16.20 -10.72 5.33
C GLU A 172 15.16 -11.75 5.74
N PHE A 173 15.09 -12.06 7.04
CA PHE A 173 14.06 -12.96 7.55
C PHE A 173 12.66 -12.38 7.35
N LYS A 174 12.44 -11.09 7.65
CA LYS A 174 11.14 -10.44 7.48
C LYS A 174 10.66 -10.44 6.02
N ARG A 175 11.56 -10.24 5.04
CA ARG A 175 11.26 -10.31 3.59
C ARG A 175 10.62 -11.65 3.22
N ALA A 176 11.09 -12.75 3.81
CA ALA A 176 10.58 -14.09 3.55
C ALA A 176 9.18 -14.38 4.15
N HIS A 177 8.67 -13.50 5.02
CA HIS A 177 7.50 -13.78 5.85
C HIS A 177 6.42 -12.68 5.86
N ASP A 178 6.52 -11.68 4.97
CA ASP A 178 5.67 -10.48 5.04
C ASP A 178 4.31 -10.55 4.32
N GLY A 179 3.29 -10.01 5.01
CA GLY A 179 2.15 -9.16 4.59
C GLY A 179 1.41 -9.32 3.25
N THR A 180 0.15 -8.86 3.23
CA THR A 180 -0.77 -8.87 2.08
C THR A 180 -0.14 -8.41 0.75
N LEU A 181 0.63 -7.31 0.75
CA LEU A 181 1.26 -6.80 -0.48
C LEU A 181 2.43 -7.65 -0.98
N SER A 182 3.27 -8.19 -0.09
CA SER A 182 4.38 -9.05 -0.48
C SER A 182 3.85 -10.39 -1.01
N SER A 183 2.83 -10.97 -0.36
CA SER A 183 2.12 -12.14 -0.88
C SER A 183 1.49 -11.85 -2.25
N LEU A 184 0.79 -10.72 -2.42
CA LEU A 184 0.19 -10.35 -3.70
C LEU A 184 1.23 -10.20 -4.82
N LEU A 185 2.29 -9.44 -4.59
CA LEU A 185 3.37 -9.22 -5.57
C LEU A 185 4.14 -10.50 -5.88
N GLY A 186 4.38 -11.35 -4.87
CA GLY A 186 5.00 -12.65 -5.02
C GLY A 186 4.15 -13.61 -5.84
N THR A 187 2.85 -13.71 -5.54
CA THR A 187 1.89 -14.53 -6.30
C THR A 187 1.77 -14.07 -7.75
N MET A 188 1.79 -12.76 -8.01
CA MET A 188 1.79 -12.20 -9.38
C MET A 188 3.14 -12.34 -10.11
N GLY A 189 4.21 -12.79 -9.44
CA GLY A 189 5.54 -12.94 -10.03
C GLY A 189 6.26 -11.62 -10.33
N VAL A 190 5.86 -10.53 -9.66
CA VAL A 190 6.37 -9.15 -9.90
C VAL A 190 7.06 -8.56 -8.67
N SER A 191 7.31 -9.36 -7.64
CA SER A 191 8.07 -8.95 -6.46
C SER A 191 9.54 -8.72 -6.80
N ASN A 192 10.11 -7.64 -6.27
CA ASN A 192 11.54 -7.35 -6.35
C ASN A 192 12.34 -7.93 -5.17
N GLY A 193 11.69 -8.66 -4.25
CA GLY A 193 12.31 -9.26 -3.07
C GLY A 193 12.63 -8.27 -1.94
N GLU A 194 12.31 -6.99 -2.09
CA GLU A 194 12.52 -5.98 -1.05
C GLU A 194 11.38 -5.92 -0.05
N LEU A 195 11.65 -5.39 1.14
CA LEU A 195 10.61 -5.12 2.14
C LEU A 195 9.66 -4.05 1.60
N ILE A 196 8.36 -4.29 1.76
CA ILE A 196 7.33 -3.33 1.36
C ILE A 196 7.32 -2.17 2.36
N PRO A 197 7.60 -0.91 1.97
CA PRO A 197 7.63 0.21 2.91
C PRO A 197 6.26 0.53 3.52
N SER A 198 6.23 1.25 4.65
CA SER A 198 4.99 1.77 5.25
C SER A 198 4.28 2.69 4.26
N ALA A 199 2.94 2.67 4.19
CA ALA A 199 2.14 3.41 3.21
C ALA A 199 2.47 3.13 1.72
N ALA A 200 3.19 2.04 1.42
CA ALA A 200 3.33 1.57 0.05
C ALA A 200 1.99 1.05 -0.50
N ALA A 201 1.77 1.19 -1.80
CA ALA A 201 0.52 0.84 -2.46
C ALA A 201 0.76 0.09 -3.77
N VAL A 202 -0.04 -0.96 -4.00
CA VAL A 202 -0.22 -1.60 -5.31
C VAL A 202 -1.51 -1.07 -5.91
N ILE A 203 -1.43 -0.60 -7.14
CA ILE A 203 -2.54 0.03 -7.85
C ILE A 203 -2.79 -0.74 -9.15
N ALA A 204 -4.04 -1.11 -9.38
CA ALA A 204 -4.49 -1.68 -10.64
C ALA A 204 -5.45 -0.70 -11.32
N GLU A 205 -5.12 -0.31 -12.53
CA GLU A 205 -5.92 0.59 -13.36
C GLU A 205 -6.49 -0.19 -14.55
N LEU A 206 -7.79 -0.08 -14.79
CA LEU A 206 -8.46 -0.60 -15.97
C LEU A 206 -8.66 0.54 -16.97
N HIS A 207 -8.10 0.39 -18.15
CA HIS A 207 -8.16 1.36 -19.24
C HIS A 207 -8.90 0.77 -20.44
N ARG A 208 -9.55 1.64 -21.22
CA ARG A 208 -10.14 1.29 -22.52
C ARG A 208 -9.49 2.09 -23.62
N GLU A 209 -9.02 1.37 -24.63
CA GLU A 209 -8.33 1.93 -25.78
C GLU A 209 -8.86 1.28 -27.07
N ASN A 210 -9.41 2.07 -28.00
CA ASN A 210 -10.02 1.60 -29.24
C ASN A 210 -11.05 0.45 -29.04
N GLY A 211 -11.86 0.53 -27.98
CA GLY A 211 -12.88 -0.46 -27.64
C GLY A 211 -12.33 -1.77 -27.04
N LYS A 212 -11.04 -1.83 -26.69
CA LYS A 212 -10.41 -2.96 -26.00
C LYS A 212 -10.00 -2.54 -24.60
N ASP A 213 -10.08 -3.48 -23.66
CA ASP A 213 -9.79 -3.22 -22.25
C ASP A 213 -8.40 -3.75 -21.87
N PHE A 214 -7.67 -2.97 -21.07
CA PHE A 214 -6.30 -3.23 -20.65
C PHE A 214 -6.12 -2.93 -19.16
N VAL A 215 -5.28 -3.72 -18.49
CA VAL A 215 -4.92 -3.56 -17.09
C VAL A 215 -3.48 -3.06 -17.01
N GLN A 216 -3.28 -1.99 -16.25
CA GLN A 216 -1.97 -1.48 -15.89
C GLN A 216 -1.77 -1.63 -14.38
N LEU A 217 -0.61 -2.14 -13.98
CA LEU A 217 -0.25 -2.33 -12.58
C LEU A 217 0.86 -1.35 -12.20
N TRP A 218 0.75 -0.77 -11.01
CA TRP A 218 1.71 0.18 -10.48
C TRP A 218 2.05 -0.12 -9.02
N PHE A 219 3.30 0.11 -8.63
CA PHE A 219 3.78 -0.01 -7.27
C PHE A 219 4.38 1.31 -6.78
N ARG A 220 3.71 1.93 -5.81
CA ARG A 220 4.23 3.10 -5.09
C ARG A 220 4.93 2.63 -3.83
N ASN A 221 6.26 2.67 -3.82
CA ASN A 221 7.08 2.22 -2.68
C ASN A 221 7.58 3.37 -1.79
N GLU A 222 7.63 4.61 -2.29
CA GLU A 222 8.14 5.76 -1.54
C GLU A 222 7.05 6.39 -0.66
N SER A 223 7.27 6.43 0.66
CA SER A 223 6.35 7.06 1.61
C SER A 223 6.70 8.52 1.93
N SER A 224 7.91 8.95 1.56
CA SER A 224 8.49 10.25 1.92
C SER A 224 8.02 11.42 1.04
N SER A 225 7.37 11.13 -0.08
CA SER A 225 6.98 12.12 -1.09
C SER A 225 5.60 11.85 -1.67
N ASN A 226 4.80 12.90 -1.79
CA ASN A 226 3.50 12.89 -2.45
C ASN A 226 3.60 13.23 -3.96
N THR A 227 4.80 13.29 -4.53
CA THR A 227 5.05 13.57 -5.96
C THR A 227 5.85 12.49 -6.68
N SER A 228 6.37 11.49 -5.96
CA SER A 228 7.12 10.40 -6.61
C SER A 228 6.20 9.57 -7.49
N GLU A 229 6.61 9.35 -8.74
CA GLU A 229 5.89 8.47 -9.68
C GLU A 229 6.04 7.00 -9.25
N PRO A 230 4.97 6.20 -9.39
CA PRO A 230 5.00 4.79 -9.04
C PRO A 230 5.73 3.98 -10.11
N ILE A 231 6.28 2.85 -9.70
CA ILE A 231 6.97 1.92 -10.59
C ILE A 231 5.92 1.13 -11.37
N GLN A 232 6.01 1.11 -12.70
CA GLN A 232 5.14 0.27 -13.52
C GLN A 232 5.51 -1.21 -13.34
N LEU A 233 4.52 -2.04 -13.00
CA LEU A 233 4.67 -3.48 -12.89
C LEU A 233 4.19 -4.15 -14.18
N THR A 234 4.93 -5.17 -14.62
CA THR A 234 4.59 -5.97 -15.80
C THR A 234 4.45 -7.43 -15.38
N LEU A 235 3.27 -8.01 -15.57
CA LEU A 235 3.07 -9.43 -15.30
C LEU A 235 3.94 -10.29 -16.23
N PRO A 236 4.42 -11.45 -15.76
CA PRO A 236 5.03 -12.44 -16.64
C PRO A 236 4.11 -12.75 -17.82
N GLU A 237 4.68 -12.81 -19.03
CA GLU A 237 3.94 -13.13 -20.26
C GLU A 237 2.87 -12.09 -20.66
N CYS A 238 2.95 -10.86 -20.14
CA CYS A 238 2.12 -9.75 -20.59
C CYS A 238 2.95 -8.47 -20.84
N ASP A 239 2.34 -7.52 -21.53
CA ASP A 239 2.87 -6.16 -21.66
C ASP A 239 2.45 -5.29 -20.47
N SER A 240 3.09 -4.13 -20.31
CA SER A 240 2.78 -3.19 -19.22
C SER A 240 1.37 -2.60 -19.31
N SER A 241 0.77 -2.60 -20.51
CA SER A 241 -0.66 -2.43 -20.75
C SER A 241 -1.27 -3.78 -21.14
N CYS A 242 -1.58 -4.59 -20.13
CA CYS A 242 -1.92 -6.00 -20.30
C CYS A 242 -3.37 -6.15 -20.79
N PRO A 243 -3.67 -6.79 -21.94
CA PRO A 243 -5.05 -7.00 -22.36
C PRO A 243 -5.85 -7.73 -21.27
N LEU A 244 -7.07 -7.26 -20.97
CA LEU A 244 -7.87 -7.78 -19.85
C LEU A 244 -8.09 -9.30 -19.94
N SER A 245 -8.25 -9.85 -21.15
CA SER A 245 -8.36 -11.28 -21.38
C SER A 245 -7.10 -12.05 -20.96
N THR A 246 -5.92 -11.50 -21.27
CA THR A 246 -4.63 -12.08 -20.92
C THR A 246 -4.38 -11.95 -19.42
N PHE A 247 -4.66 -10.79 -18.84
CA PHE A 247 -4.61 -10.57 -17.39
C PHE A 247 -5.44 -11.62 -16.64
N ASN A 248 -6.70 -11.82 -17.05
CA ASN A 248 -7.58 -12.81 -16.43
C ASN A 248 -7.04 -14.24 -16.58
N ALA A 249 -6.44 -14.58 -17.74
CA ALA A 249 -5.83 -15.89 -17.95
C ALA A 249 -4.62 -16.14 -17.03
N ILE A 250 -3.81 -15.10 -16.77
CA ILE A 250 -2.65 -15.17 -15.85
C ILE A 250 -3.13 -15.28 -14.39
N ILE A 251 -4.14 -14.50 -14.00
CA ILE A 251 -4.59 -14.43 -12.60
C ILE A 251 -5.52 -15.59 -12.20
N ALA A 252 -6.36 -16.09 -13.10
CA ALA A 252 -7.31 -17.17 -12.81
C ALA A 252 -6.70 -18.39 -12.07
N PRO A 253 -5.56 -18.98 -12.49
CA PRO A 253 -4.96 -20.11 -11.77
C PRO A 253 -4.37 -19.73 -10.39
N LEU A 254 -4.17 -18.44 -10.12
CA LEU A 254 -3.66 -17.92 -8.86
C LEU A 254 -4.78 -17.65 -7.84
N THR A 255 -6.04 -17.63 -8.29
CA THR A 255 -7.20 -17.41 -7.41
C THR A 255 -7.62 -18.69 -6.70
N ILE A 256 -7.71 -18.63 -5.37
CA ILE A 256 -8.25 -19.72 -4.56
C ILE A 256 -9.76 -19.50 -4.44
N ASN A 257 -10.56 -20.31 -5.13
CA ASN A 257 -12.00 -20.32 -4.93
C ASN A 257 -12.34 -20.97 -3.58
N SER A 258 -12.78 -20.17 -2.61
CA SER A 258 -13.32 -20.69 -1.34
C SER A 258 -14.76 -21.18 -1.55
N THR A 259 -14.95 -22.18 -2.41
CA THR A 259 -16.17 -22.97 -2.45
C THR A 259 -15.88 -24.34 -1.86
N LYS A 260 -15.85 -24.39 -0.53
CA LYS A 260 -16.13 -25.55 0.32
C LYS A 260 -16.47 -25.07 1.73
#